data_AF-A0A5P9IW68-F1
#
_entry.id   AF-A0A5P9IW68-F1
#
_cell.length_a   1.000
_cell.length_b   1.000
_cell.length_c   1.000
_cell.angle_alpha   90.00
_cell.angle_beta   90.00
_cell.angle_gamma   90.00
#
_symmetry.space_group_name_H-M   'P 1'
#
loop_
_entity.id
_entity.type
_entity.pdbx_description
1 polymer ?
#
loop_
_entity_poly.entity_id
_entity_poly.type
_entity_poly.pdbx_seq_one_letter_code
_entity_poly.pdbx_strand_id
1 'polypeptide(L)'
;MAEGTARDVRRERLRRWWRGRLATPVDAPLPQRRLFLIPTRFGLGWATLVVVLLLFGINYQNNLAYALAFWLFAIAVVALLRGWFNLLGVTPALHLPRDVFAGGEARLRVVVRARRPRTALELRVDGAEAWLEVADGVGEAELSLPTPTRGPFALPWLRLETRWPLGLVRVVAWVSHDAELLVWPRPLEEEAPSGRRRDADEAAGDFAGLRRFQPGDSPGQVAWKQWSRSGVLATKQFSAPPRRECWLDYDACHGTPERRLSLLCARVLTLHRAGERFGLRLPGLTLAQGEGDGQRRRALDALARFAPPTGEGAG
;
A
#
# COMPACT_ATOMS: atom_id res chain seq x y z
N MET A 1 12.03 -27.92 -22.22
CA MET A 1 11.49 -27.02 -21.18
C MET A 1 12.44 -25.90 -20.72
N ALA A 2 13.74 -25.92 -21.06
CA ALA A 2 14.70 -24.85 -20.68
C ALA A 2 14.74 -23.62 -21.64
N GLU A 3 14.10 -23.69 -22.82
CA GLU A 3 14.08 -22.57 -23.79
C GLU A 3 13.02 -21.49 -23.50
N GLY A 4 12.01 -21.79 -22.69
CA GLY A 4 10.97 -20.82 -22.30
C GLY A 4 11.51 -19.75 -21.34
N THR A 5 12.29 -20.17 -20.35
CA THR A 5 12.85 -19.31 -19.30
C THR A 5 13.92 -18.35 -19.82
N ALA A 6 14.78 -18.78 -20.76
CA ALA A 6 15.80 -17.91 -21.34
C ALA A 6 15.23 -16.80 -22.25
N ARG A 7 14.12 -17.08 -22.95
CA ARG A 7 13.38 -16.10 -23.76
C ARG A 7 12.63 -15.09 -22.90
N ASP A 8 12.07 -15.52 -21.77
CA ASP A 8 11.41 -14.61 -20.82
C ASP A 8 12.41 -13.70 -20.09
N VAL A 9 13.55 -14.21 -19.64
CA VAL A 9 14.59 -13.39 -18.97
C VAL A 9 15.18 -12.32 -19.90
N ARG A 10 15.40 -12.65 -21.20
CA ARG A 10 15.84 -11.64 -22.19
C ARG A 10 14.73 -10.61 -22.48
N ARG A 11 13.47 -11.05 -22.58
CA ARG A 11 12.32 -10.14 -22.75
C ARG A 11 12.12 -9.24 -21.54
N GLU A 12 12.34 -9.72 -20.32
CA GLU A 12 12.26 -8.94 -19.08
C GLU A 12 13.39 -7.91 -18.95
N ARG A 13 14.62 -8.27 -19.33
CA ARG A 13 15.75 -7.33 -19.37
C ARG A 13 15.56 -6.24 -20.42
N LEU A 14 15.13 -6.62 -21.64
CA LEU A 14 14.74 -5.67 -22.67
C LEU A 14 13.57 -4.80 -22.20
N ARG A 15 12.54 -5.39 -21.58
CA ARG A 15 11.41 -4.67 -21.00
C ARG A 15 11.86 -3.68 -19.92
N ARG A 16 12.74 -4.04 -18.98
CA ARG A 16 13.28 -3.07 -17.99
C ARG A 16 14.07 -1.94 -18.66
N TRP A 17 14.93 -2.27 -19.63
CA TRP A 17 15.76 -1.27 -20.31
C TRP A 17 14.95 -0.31 -21.20
N TRP A 18 14.03 -0.84 -22.01
CA TRP A 18 13.13 -0.07 -22.86
C TRP A 18 12.20 0.78 -22.01
N ARG A 19 11.60 0.19 -20.98
CA ARG A 19 10.63 0.91 -20.17
C ARG A 19 11.31 1.98 -19.26
N GLY A 20 12.57 1.84 -18.84
CA GLY A 20 13.29 2.88 -18.08
C GLY A 20 13.51 4.19 -18.87
N ARG A 21 13.63 4.11 -20.20
CA ARG A 21 13.68 5.30 -21.08
C ARG A 21 12.30 5.89 -21.39
N LEU A 22 11.25 5.08 -21.23
CA LEU A 22 9.89 5.39 -21.69
C LEU A 22 8.93 5.74 -20.56
N ALA A 23 9.22 5.37 -19.31
CA ALA A 23 8.36 5.61 -18.16
C ALA A 23 8.50 7.02 -17.60
N THR A 24 7.39 7.73 -17.49
CA THR A 24 7.34 9.08 -16.92
C THR A 24 7.33 8.95 -15.39
N PRO A 25 8.10 9.76 -14.64
CA PRO A 25 8.02 9.75 -13.19
C PRO A 25 6.61 10.08 -12.71
N VAL A 26 6.24 9.51 -11.56
CA VAL A 26 5.05 9.93 -10.81
C VAL A 26 5.13 11.44 -10.54
N ASP A 27 3.98 12.10 -10.50
CA ASP A 27 3.80 13.54 -10.29
C ASP A 27 4.29 14.45 -11.43
N ALA A 28 4.80 13.89 -12.52
CA ALA A 28 5.10 14.64 -13.73
C ALA A 28 3.99 14.52 -14.79
N PRO A 29 3.72 15.58 -15.56
CA PRO A 29 2.76 15.52 -16.67
C PRO A 29 3.27 14.59 -17.77
N LEU A 30 2.40 13.71 -18.27
CA LEU A 30 2.73 12.78 -19.35
C LEU A 30 3.12 13.53 -20.63
N PRO A 31 4.37 13.39 -21.12
CA PRO A 31 4.83 14.10 -22.31
C PRO A 31 4.43 13.34 -23.58
N GLN A 32 4.29 14.10 -24.67
CA GLN A 32 3.91 13.59 -26.00
C GLN A 32 4.75 12.38 -26.45
N ARG A 33 6.07 12.43 -26.23
CA ARG A 33 7.04 11.40 -26.68
C ARG A 33 6.88 10.04 -26.00
N ARG A 34 6.11 9.95 -24.91
CA ARG A 34 5.96 8.75 -24.08
C ARG A 34 4.57 8.12 -24.18
N LEU A 35 3.75 8.62 -25.10
CA LEU A 35 2.45 8.05 -25.43
C LEU A 35 2.60 7.09 -26.62
N PHE A 36 2.10 5.88 -26.46
CA PHE A 36 2.15 4.84 -27.50
C PHE A 36 0.75 4.58 -28.04
N LEU A 37 0.55 4.72 -29.35
CA LEU A 37 -0.67 4.25 -30.02
C LEU A 37 -0.49 2.79 -30.43
N ILE A 38 -1.36 1.93 -29.94
CA ILE A 38 -1.38 0.52 -30.29
C ILE A 38 -2.71 0.22 -30.99
N PRO A 39 -2.72 -0.24 -32.26
CA PRO A 39 -3.97 -0.56 -32.95
C PRO A 39 -4.67 -1.72 -32.23
N THR A 40 -5.99 -1.61 -32.05
CA THR A 40 -6.80 -2.70 -31.51
C THR A 40 -7.21 -3.65 -32.63
N ARG A 41 -7.71 -4.85 -32.29
CA ARG A 41 -8.28 -5.77 -33.30
C ARG A 41 -9.44 -5.12 -34.06
N PHE A 42 -10.27 -4.35 -33.35
CA PHE A 42 -11.35 -3.57 -33.96
C PHE A 42 -10.80 -2.49 -34.91
N GLY A 43 -9.76 -1.75 -34.51
CA GLY A 43 -9.11 -0.76 -35.36
C GLY A 43 -8.49 -1.35 -36.62
N LEU A 44 -7.91 -2.55 -36.54
CA LEU A 44 -7.40 -3.27 -37.72
C LEU A 44 -8.53 -3.68 -38.66
N GLY A 45 -9.66 -4.16 -38.13
CA GLY A 45 -10.86 -4.44 -38.91
C GLY A 45 -11.41 -3.19 -39.59
N TRP A 46 -11.48 -2.07 -38.88
CA TRP A 46 -11.89 -0.78 -39.42
C TRP A 46 -10.97 -0.31 -40.56
N ALA A 47 -9.66 -0.36 -40.35
CA ALA A 47 -8.68 0.00 -41.39
C ALA A 47 -8.83 -0.88 -42.64
N THR A 48 -9.05 -2.19 -42.43
CA THR A 48 -9.30 -3.14 -43.53
C THR A 48 -10.57 -2.78 -44.28
N LEU A 49 -11.66 -2.46 -43.58
CA LEU A 49 -12.91 -2.02 -44.20
C LEU A 49 -12.72 -0.76 -45.05
N VAL A 50 -12.02 0.25 -44.54
CA VAL A 50 -11.72 1.48 -45.30
C VAL A 50 -10.94 1.16 -46.58
N VAL A 51 -9.94 0.28 -46.50
CA VAL A 51 -9.16 -0.16 -47.67
C VAL A 51 -10.03 -0.90 -48.68
N VAL A 52 -10.89 -1.82 -48.22
CA VAL A 52 -11.81 -2.57 -49.09
C VAL A 52 -12.79 -1.64 -49.79
N LEU A 53 -13.38 -0.68 -49.09
CA LEU A 53 -14.27 0.32 -49.68
C LEU A 53 -13.55 1.19 -50.72
N LEU A 54 -12.30 1.56 -50.46
CA LEU A 54 -11.48 2.31 -51.40
C LEU A 54 -11.21 1.49 -52.67
N LEU A 55 -10.81 0.23 -52.53
CA LEU A 55 -10.59 -0.68 -53.66
C LEU A 55 -11.88 -0.93 -54.45
N PHE A 56 -13.01 -1.05 -53.76
CA PHE A 56 -14.33 -1.17 -54.40
C PHE A 56 -14.69 0.09 -55.19
N GLY A 57 -14.47 1.28 -54.61
CA GLY A 57 -14.63 2.56 -55.31
C GLY A 57 -13.75 2.67 -56.56
N ILE A 58 -12.50 2.21 -56.48
CA ILE A 58 -11.56 2.16 -57.62
C ILE A 58 -12.02 1.20 -58.70
N ASN A 59 -12.43 -0.02 -58.30
CA ASN A 59 -12.80 -1.06 -59.25
C ASN A 59 -14.10 -0.76 -60.00
N TYR A 60 -15.10 -0.23 -59.29
CA TYR A 60 -16.45 -0.02 -59.82
C TYR A 60 -16.74 1.46 -60.15
N GLN A 61 -15.76 2.36 -60.06
CA GLN A 61 -15.95 3.81 -60.22
C GLN A 61 -17.09 4.37 -59.36
N ASN A 62 -17.30 3.79 -58.17
CA ASN A 62 -18.42 4.12 -57.31
C ASN A 62 -18.09 5.30 -56.38
N ASN A 63 -18.59 6.48 -56.73
CA ASN A 63 -18.37 7.73 -55.97
C ASN A 63 -18.89 7.66 -54.52
N LEU A 64 -19.95 6.90 -54.26
CA LEU A 64 -20.51 6.76 -52.92
C LEU A 64 -19.60 5.90 -52.02
N ALA A 65 -18.94 4.89 -52.59
CA ALA A 65 -17.94 4.10 -51.87
C ALA A 65 -16.74 4.94 -51.44
N TYR A 66 -16.27 5.86 -52.31
CA TYR A 66 -15.23 6.82 -51.94
C TYR A 66 -15.68 7.76 -50.82
N ALA A 67 -16.87 8.33 -50.92
CA ALA A 67 -17.41 9.23 -49.90
C ALA A 67 -17.46 8.54 -48.53
N LEU A 68 -17.96 7.30 -48.48
CA LEU A 68 -18.00 6.50 -47.26
C LEU A 68 -16.60 6.16 -46.72
N ALA A 69 -15.67 5.74 -47.59
CA ALA A 69 -14.30 5.41 -47.18
C ALA A 69 -13.59 6.62 -46.56
N PHE A 70 -13.67 7.80 -47.19
CA PHE A 70 -13.07 9.02 -46.67
C PHE A 70 -13.75 9.52 -45.40
N TRP A 71 -15.07 9.35 -45.27
CA TRP A 71 -15.79 9.69 -44.04
C TRP A 71 -15.36 8.81 -42.86
N LEU A 72 -15.29 7.48 -43.06
CA LEU A 72 -14.80 6.55 -42.04
C LEU A 72 -13.32 6.80 -41.68
N PHE A 73 -12.50 7.18 -42.66
CA PHE A 73 -11.11 7.58 -42.42
C PHE A 73 -11.03 8.86 -41.59
N ALA A 74 -11.83 9.88 -41.91
CA ALA A 74 -11.88 11.12 -41.15
C ALA A 74 -12.31 10.88 -39.69
N ILE A 75 -13.32 10.04 -39.46
CA ILE A 75 -13.75 9.61 -38.12
C ILE A 75 -12.60 8.92 -37.38
N ALA A 76 -11.86 8.03 -38.05
CA ALA A 76 -10.71 7.36 -37.45
C ALA A 76 -9.65 8.37 -37.01
N VAL A 77 -9.27 9.32 -37.88
CA VAL A 77 -8.29 10.37 -37.54
C VAL A 77 -8.74 11.18 -36.33
N VAL A 78 -10.01 11.61 -36.28
CA VAL A 78 -10.57 12.34 -35.14
C VAL A 78 -10.50 11.50 -33.87
N ALA A 79 -10.87 10.21 -33.94
CA ALA A 79 -10.82 9.31 -32.79
C ALA A 79 -9.38 9.10 -32.28
N LEU A 80 -8.41 8.94 -33.17
CA LEU A 80 -6.98 8.83 -32.83
C LEU A 80 -6.49 10.08 -32.09
N LEU A 81 -6.77 11.27 -32.64
CA LEU A 81 -6.39 12.55 -32.01
C LEU A 81 -7.07 12.74 -30.65
N ARG A 82 -8.35 12.38 -30.56
CA ARG A 82 -9.12 12.45 -29.32
C ARG A 82 -8.56 11.52 -28.24
N GLY A 83 -8.24 10.27 -28.57
CA GLY A 83 -7.59 9.34 -27.64
C GLY A 83 -6.21 9.82 -27.21
N TRP A 84 -5.43 10.38 -28.13
CA TRP A 84 -4.11 10.95 -27.83
C TRP A 84 -4.20 12.13 -26.86
N PHE A 85 -5.09 13.09 -27.14
CA PHE A 85 -5.29 14.24 -26.27
C PHE A 85 -5.92 13.88 -24.93
N ASN A 86 -6.58 12.73 -24.80
CA ASN A 86 -7.15 12.26 -23.54
C ASN A 86 -6.06 11.92 -22.50
N LEU A 87 -4.92 11.36 -22.93
CA LEU A 87 -3.78 11.06 -22.05
C LEU A 87 -2.70 12.15 -22.00
N LEU A 88 -2.63 13.02 -23.00
CA LEU A 88 -1.61 14.06 -23.07
C LEU A 88 -1.71 15.05 -21.89
N GLY A 89 -0.58 15.26 -21.20
CA GLY A 89 -0.47 16.21 -20.09
C GLY A 89 -1.23 15.81 -18.82
N VAL A 90 -1.66 14.55 -18.72
CA VAL A 90 -2.22 13.99 -17.49
C VAL A 90 -1.09 13.74 -16.50
N THR A 91 -1.28 14.07 -15.23
CA THR A 91 -0.30 13.90 -14.16
C THR A 91 -0.77 12.82 -13.18
N PRO A 92 -0.19 11.60 -13.23
CA PRO A 92 -0.50 10.54 -12.29
C PRO A 92 0.29 10.70 -10.99
N ALA A 93 -0.39 10.59 -9.86
CA ALA A 93 0.15 10.57 -8.50
C ALA A 93 -0.17 9.22 -7.86
N LEU A 94 0.81 8.61 -7.19
CA LEU A 94 0.67 7.31 -6.55
C LEU A 94 0.76 7.48 -5.03
N HIS A 95 -0.28 7.03 -4.32
CA HIS A 95 -0.31 7.00 -2.87
C HIS A 95 -0.28 5.56 -2.38
N LEU A 96 0.72 5.27 -1.57
CA LEU A 96 0.95 3.95 -1.01
C LEU A 96 0.10 3.76 0.25
N PRO A 97 -0.37 2.54 0.51
CA PRO A 97 -0.98 2.21 1.79
C PRO A 97 0.06 2.37 2.91
N ARG A 98 -0.39 2.86 4.07
CA ARG A 98 0.48 3.08 5.24
C ARG A 98 0.86 1.79 5.94
N ASP A 99 -0.07 0.83 5.95
CA ASP A 99 0.02 -0.42 6.70
C ASP A 99 -0.34 -1.57 5.73
N VAL A 100 0.59 -2.49 5.48
CA VAL A 100 0.36 -3.68 4.65
C VAL A 100 0.95 -4.89 5.35
N PHE A 101 0.20 -5.98 5.41
CA PHE A 101 0.60 -7.22 6.06
C PHE A 101 0.70 -8.36 5.05
N ALA A 102 1.61 -9.30 5.31
CA ALA A 102 1.78 -10.49 4.51
C ALA A 102 0.49 -11.34 4.49
N GLY A 103 0.18 -11.92 3.33
CA GLY A 103 -1.07 -12.66 3.08
C GLY A 103 -2.30 -11.77 2.89
N GLY A 104 -2.16 -10.44 2.88
CA GLY A 104 -3.22 -9.48 2.56
C GLY A 104 -3.11 -8.89 1.16
N GLU A 105 -3.76 -7.74 0.97
CA GLU A 105 -3.70 -6.94 -0.25
C GLU A 105 -3.17 -5.53 0.03
N ALA A 106 -2.21 -5.08 -0.76
CA ALA A 106 -1.78 -3.69 -0.81
C ALA A 106 -2.73 -2.89 -1.70
N ARG A 107 -3.48 -1.97 -1.09
CA ARG A 107 -4.36 -1.06 -1.82
C ARG A 107 -3.64 0.22 -2.22
N LEU A 108 -3.36 0.36 -3.50
CA LEU A 108 -2.69 1.51 -4.09
C LEU A 108 -3.73 2.52 -4.55
N ARG A 109 -3.69 3.74 -4.00
CA ARG A 109 -4.55 4.83 -4.46
C ARG A 109 -3.83 5.64 -5.53
N VAL A 110 -4.34 5.61 -6.75
CA VAL A 110 -3.82 6.39 -7.86
C VAL A 110 -4.73 7.59 -8.06
N VAL A 111 -4.12 8.78 -8.00
CA VAL A 111 -4.80 10.06 -8.22
C VAL A 111 -4.29 10.63 -9.52
N VAL A 112 -5.20 10.95 -10.42
CA VAL A 112 -4.88 11.48 -11.74
C VAL A 112 -5.35 12.92 -11.81
N ARG A 113 -4.43 13.84 -12.12
CA ARG A 113 -4.73 15.27 -12.27
C ARG A 113 -4.66 15.68 -13.75
N ALA A 114 -5.62 16.49 -14.19
CA ALA A 114 -5.65 17.03 -15.54
C ALA A 114 -6.29 18.42 -15.55
N ARG A 115 -5.97 19.27 -16.54
CA ARG A 115 -6.60 20.60 -16.68
C ARG A 115 -7.97 20.58 -17.35
N ARG A 116 -8.30 19.48 -18.02
CA ARG A 116 -9.53 19.29 -18.80
C ARG A 116 -10.14 17.95 -18.41
N PRO A 117 -11.47 17.79 -18.57
CA PRO A 117 -12.11 16.53 -18.27
C PRO A 117 -11.55 15.41 -19.14
N ARG A 118 -11.23 14.27 -18.52
CA ARG A 118 -10.71 13.05 -19.14
C ARG A 118 -11.66 11.91 -18.81
N THR A 119 -12.07 11.13 -19.79
CA THR A 119 -13.02 10.00 -19.61
C THR A 119 -12.37 8.69 -20.01
N ALA A 120 -12.89 7.57 -19.51
CA ALA A 120 -12.46 6.23 -19.88
C ALA A 120 -10.93 6.06 -19.81
N LEU A 121 -10.35 6.48 -18.69
CA LEU A 121 -8.97 6.17 -18.34
C LEU A 121 -8.96 4.82 -17.59
N GLU A 122 -8.06 3.94 -18.01
CA GLU A 122 -7.90 2.60 -17.46
C GLU A 122 -6.51 2.50 -16.85
N LEU A 123 -6.45 2.16 -15.57
CA LEU A 123 -5.22 1.85 -14.86
C LEU A 123 -5.00 0.35 -14.86
N ARG A 124 -3.75 -0.05 -15.10
CA ARG A 124 -3.32 -1.44 -15.03
C ARG A 124 -2.02 -1.60 -14.28
N VAL A 125 -2.01 -2.54 -13.35
CA VAL A 125 -0.82 -2.95 -12.59
C VAL A 125 -0.85 -4.45 -12.39
N ASP A 126 0.09 -5.17 -13.00
CA ASP A 126 0.31 -6.62 -12.79
C ASP A 126 -0.95 -7.50 -12.77
N GLY A 127 -1.92 -7.21 -13.63
CA GLY A 127 -3.19 -7.95 -13.74
C GLY A 127 -4.37 -7.30 -12.99
N ALA A 128 -4.11 -6.39 -12.04
CA ALA A 128 -5.14 -5.54 -11.46
C ALA A 128 -5.53 -4.42 -12.44
N GLU A 129 -6.83 -4.15 -12.53
CA GLU A 129 -7.40 -3.15 -13.42
C GLU A 129 -8.35 -2.24 -12.63
N ALA A 130 -8.31 -0.94 -12.93
CA ALA A 130 -9.26 0.02 -12.38
C ALA A 130 -9.62 1.08 -13.42
N TRP A 131 -10.86 1.55 -13.38
CA TRP A 131 -11.34 2.61 -14.24
C TRP A 131 -11.39 3.92 -13.47
N LEU A 132 -11.02 5.01 -14.13
CA LEU A 132 -11.20 6.35 -13.57
C LEU A 132 -11.59 7.34 -14.64
N GLU A 133 -12.24 8.39 -14.17
CA GLU A 133 -12.56 9.57 -14.95
C GLU A 133 -12.13 10.80 -14.16
N VAL A 134 -11.72 11.83 -14.89
CA VAL A 134 -11.35 13.13 -14.34
C VAL A 134 -12.44 14.09 -14.83
N ALA A 135 -13.42 14.40 -13.98
CA ALA A 135 -14.44 15.40 -14.31
C ALA A 135 -13.93 16.81 -13.98
N ASP A 136 -13.59 17.04 -12.71
CA ASP A 136 -13.22 18.36 -12.17
C ASP A 136 -11.72 18.46 -11.86
N GLY A 137 -10.90 18.07 -12.83
CA GLY A 137 -9.45 18.18 -12.79
C GLY A 137 -8.70 17.20 -11.89
N VAL A 138 -9.41 16.44 -11.06
CA VAL A 138 -8.89 15.28 -10.32
C VAL A 138 -9.82 14.08 -10.51
N GLY A 139 -9.23 12.89 -10.68
CA GLY A 139 -9.91 11.61 -10.68
C GLY A 139 -9.10 10.60 -9.88
N GLU A 140 -9.75 9.63 -9.24
CA GLU A 140 -9.08 8.68 -8.36
C GLU A 140 -9.56 7.26 -8.62
N ALA A 141 -8.67 6.31 -8.41
CA ALA A 141 -8.99 4.89 -8.41
C ALA A 141 -8.07 4.14 -7.44
N GLU A 142 -8.55 2.98 -6.99
CA GLU A 142 -7.85 2.09 -6.09
C GLU A 142 -7.52 0.78 -6.82
N LEU A 143 -6.29 0.31 -6.66
CA LEU A 143 -5.82 -0.96 -7.20
C LEU A 143 -5.37 -1.85 -6.05
N SER A 144 -5.95 -3.05 -5.96
CA SER A 144 -5.51 -4.07 -5.00
C SER A 144 -4.43 -4.95 -5.63
N LEU A 145 -3.29 -5.10 -4.93
CA LEU A 145 -2.25 -6.06 -5.29
C LEU A 145 -2.06 -7.08 -4.16
N PRO A 146 -1.98 -8.38 -4.46
CA PRO A 146 -1.71 -9.39 -3.44
C PRO A 146 -0.28 -9.25 -2.89
N THR A 147 -0.12 -9.33 -1.57
CA THR A 147 1.19 -9.28 -0.89
C THR A 147 1.44 -10.57 -0.12
N PRO A 148 1.90 -11.65 -0.79
CA PRO A 148 1.97 -12.98 -0.18
C PRO A 148 3.05 -13.10 0.89
N THR A 149 4.18 -12.41 0.73
CA THR A 149 5.36 -12.54 1.59
C THR A 149 5.71 -11.21 2.25
N ARG A 150 6.25 -11.26 3.47
CA ARG A 150 6.77 -10.07 4.15
C ARG A 150 8.07 -9.57 3.49
N GLY A 151 8.44 -8.34 3.81
CA GLY A 151 9.68 -7.72 3.40
C GLY A 151 9.48 -6.64 2.33
N PRO A 152 10.58 -6.17 1.72
CA PRO A 152 10.50 -5.15 0.68
C PRO A 152 9.76 -5.71 -0.54
N PHE A 153 8.67 -5.04 -0.91
CA PHE A 153 7.85 -5.36 -2.06
C PHE A 153 8.12 -4.36 -3.18
N ALA A 154 8.79 -4.85 -4.23
CA ALA A 154 9.07 -4.07 -5.42
C ALA A 154 7.77 -3.87 -6.20
N LEU A 155 7.23 -2.65 -6.14
CA LEU A 155 5.98 -2.35 -6.79
C LEU A 155 6.11 -2.43 -8.32
N PRO A 156 5.20 -3.17 -9.00
CA PRO A 156 5.17 -3.21 -10.45
C PRO A 156 4.81 -1.82 -11.02
N TRP A 157 5.14 -1.61 -12.30
CA TRP A 157 4.94 -0.31 -12.92
C TRP A 157 3.48 -0.07 -13.29
N LEU A 158 3.06 1.17 -13.09
CA LEU A 158 1.71 1.61 -13.41
C LEU A 158 1.60 1.88 -14.91
N ARG A 159 0.56 1.32 -15.52
CA ARG A 159 0.18 1.61 -16.89
C ARG A 159 -1.13 2.38 -16.87
N LEU A 160 -1.14 3.53 -17.51
CA LEU A 160 -2.35 4.30 -17.78
C LEU A 160 -2.68 4.15 -19.27
N GLU A 161 -3.88 3.71 -19.59
CA GLU A 161 -4.32 3.52 -20.96
C GLU A 161 -5.72 4.11 -21.22
N THR A 162 -6.03 4.39 -22.47
CA THR A 162 -7.37 4.77 -22.89
C THR A 162 -7.67 4.21 -24.26
N ARG A 163 -8.94 3.83 -24.46
CA ARG A 163 -9.48 3.36 -25.75
C ARG A 163 -10.54 4.31 -26.29
N TRP A 164 -10.78 5.41 -25.61
CA TRP A 164 -11.76 6.40 -26.01
C TRP A 164 -11.33 7.12 -27.30
N PRO A 165 -12.28 7.50 -28.19
CA PRO A 165 -13.73 7.30 -28.09
C PRO A 165 -14.24 6.00 -28.69
N LEU A 166 -13.67 5.52 -29.80
CA LEU A 166 -14.23 4.42 -30.60
C LEU A 166 -13.53 3.07 -30.40
N GLY A 167 -12.48 3.02 -29.58
CA GLY A 167 -11.71 1.79 -29.39
C GLY A 167 -10.86 1.37 -30.59
N LEU A 168 -10.65 2.24 -31.58
CA LEU A 168 -9.81 1.96 -32.77
C LEU A 168 -8.33 1.77 -32.40
N VAL A 169 -7.85 2.62 -31.49
CA VAL A 169 -6.50 2.54 -30.94
C VAL A 169 -6.57 2.53 -29.44
N ARG A 170 -5.59 1.88 -28.83
CA ARG A 170 -5.30 2.00 -27.41
C ARG A 170 -4.09 2.91 -27.25
N VAL A 171 -4.27 4.04 -26.58
CA VAL A 171 -3.17 4.92 -26.21
C VAL A 171 -2.68 4.48 -24.83
N VAL A 172 -1.37 4.25 -24.69
CA VAL A 172 -0.75 3.72 -23.47
C VAL A 172 0.38 4.64 -23.02
N ALA A 173 0.43 4.89 -21.72
CA ALA A 173 1.52 5.54 -21.02
C ALA A 173 2.02 4.65 -19.87
N TRP A 174 3.34 4.64 -19.66
CA TRP A 174 3.97 3.95 -18.54
C TRP A 174 4.43 4.97 -17.51
N VAL A 175 4.18 4.69 -16.24
CA VAL A 175 4.52 5.53 -15.11
C VAL A 175 5.48 4.77 -14.21
N SER A 176 6.68 5.34 -14.01
CA SER A 176 7.69 4.81 -13.10
C SER A 176 7.57 5.46 -11.74
N HIS A 177 7.74 4.67 -10.69
CA HIS A 177 7.84 5.12 -9.32
C HIS A 177 9.10 4.52 -8.70
N ASP A 178 9.68 5.23 -7.74
CA ASP A 178 10.84 4.75 -6.94
C ASP A 178 10.38 4.32 -5.54
N ALA A 179 9.08 4.05 -5.38
CA ALA A 179 8.49 3.75 -4.10
C ALA A 179 8.77 2.30 -3.68
N GLU A 180 9.39 2.14 -2.52
CA GLU A 180 9.53 0.84 -1.85
C GLU A 180 8.36 0.65 -0.88
N LEU A 181 7.51 -0.36 -1.13
CA LEU A 181 6.48 -0.76 -0.19
C LEU A 181 7.05 -1.81 0.75
N LEU A 182 6.99 -1.59 2.05
CA LEU A 182 7.42 -2.60 3.03
C LEU A 182 6.21 -3.37 3.55
N VAL A 183 6.19 -4.68 3.33
CA VAL A 183 5.12 -5.57 3.79
C VAL A 183 5.50 -6.14 5.15
N TRP A 184 4.71 -5.83 6.17
CA TRP A 184 4.94 -6.31 7.53
C TRP A 184 4.52 -7.79 7.70
N PRO A 185 5.09 -8.52 8.68
CA PRO A 185 4.65 -9.88 8.97
C PRO A 185 3.16 -9.92 9.32
N ARG A 186 2.46 -10.98 8.92
CA ARG A 186 1.06 -11.16 9.31
C ARG A 186 0.98 -11.33 10.83
N PRO A 187 0.21 -10.51 11.57
CA PRO A 187 0.03 -10.74 13.00
C PRO A 187 -0.66 -12.08 13.21
N LEU A 188 -0.14 -12.87 14.15
CA LEU A 188 -0.85 -14.07 14.58
C LEU A 188 -2.04 -13.62 15.44
N GLU A 189 -3.24 -14.06 15.10
CA GLU A 189 -4.40 -13.94 15.99
C GLU A 189 -4.18 -14.91 17.15
N GLU A 190 -3.46 -14.45 18.18
CA GLU A 190 -3.49 -15.09 19.48
C GLU A 190 -4.86 -14.76 20.08
N GLU A 191 -5.66 -15.79 20.41
CA GLU A 191 -6.76 -15.62 21.35
C GLU A 191 -6.18 -14.87 22.55
N ALA A 192 -6.69 -13.66 22.80
CA ALA A 192 -6.22 -12.85 23.90
C ALA A 192 -6.12 -13.75 25.13
N PRO A 193 -4.97 -13.85 25.82
CA PRO A 193 -4.91 -14.66 27.02
C PRO A 193 -5.98 -14.11 27.96
N SER A 194 -7.05 -14.88 28.12
CA SER A 194 -8.18 -14.64 29.01
C SER A 194 -7.68 -14.79 30.44
N GLY A 195 -6.81 -13.88 30.86
CA GLY A 195 -5.93 -14.21 31.97
C GLY A 195 -4.91 -13.16 32.38
N ARG A 196 -5.18 -11.86 32.18
CA ARG A 196 -4.55 -10.81 33.01
C ARG A 196 -5.56 -9.77 33.48
N ARG A 197 -6.68 -10.25 34.00
CA ARG A 197 -7.46 -9.53 35.02
C ARG A 197 -6.95 -9.89 36.42
N ARG A 198 -5.62 -9.96 36.57
CA ARG A 198 -4.96 -10.18 37.87
C ARG A 198 -4.05 -9.02 38.30
N ASP A 199 -3.95 -7.96 37.47
CA ASP A 199 -3.20 -6.74 37.84
C ASP A 199 -4.12 -5.54 38.11
N ALA A 200 -5.44 -5.70 38.03
CA ALA A 200 -6.36 -4.67 38.55
C ALA A 200 -6.31 -4.57 40.08
N ASP A 201 -5.87 -5.64 40.77
CA ASP A 201 -5.51 -5.60 42.19
C ASP A 201 -4.06 -5.16 42.44
N GLU A 202 -3.15 -5.21 41.45
CA GLU A 202 -1.81 -4.61 41.53
C GLU A 202 -1.79 -3.11 41.15
N ALA A 203 -2.85 -2.60 40.52
CA ALA A 203 -3.03 -1.17 40.25
C ALA A 203 -3.35 -0.36 41.52
N ALA A 204 -3.77 -1.03 42.59
CA ALA A 204 -3.68 -0.49 43.94
C ALA A 204 -2.23 -0.64 44.38
N GLY A 205 -1.41 0.32 43.97
CA GLY A 205 0.01 0.36 44.29
C GLY A 205 0.30 -0.01 45.75
N ASP A 206 1.42 -0.67 46.03
CA ASP A 206 1.71 -1.15 47.39
C ASP A 206 1.54 0.00 48.40
N PHE A 207 0.80 -0.28 49.48
CA PHE A 207 0.55 0.67 50.55
C PHE A 207 1.89 1.12 51.12
N ALA A 208 2.27 2.35 50.78
CA ALA A 208 3.58 2.92 51.09
C ALA A 208 3.61 3.52 52.50
N GLY A 209 2.44 3.72 53.11
CA GLY A 209 2.31 4.22 54.48
C GLY A 209 1.18 5.24 54.65
N LEU A 210 1.22 5.93 55.79
CA LEU A 210 0.23 6.93 56.19
C LEU A 210 0.92 8.30 56.27
N ARG A 211 0.43 9.27 55.48
CA ARG A 211 0.85 10.67 55.58
C ARG A 211 -0.19 11.46 56.36
N ARG A 212 0.20 12.51 57.08
CA ARG A 212 -0.77 13.49 57.62
C ARG A 212 -1.62 14.08 56.47
N PHE A 213 -2.92 14.17 56.71
CA PHE A 213 -3.89 14.74 55.78
C PHE A 213 -3.58 16.21 55.49
N GLN A 214 -3.60 16.59 54.21
CA GLN A 214 -3.49 17.97 53.78
C GLN A 214 -4.77 18.42 53.06
N PRO A 215 -5.18 19.70 53.19
CA PRO A 215 -6.30 20.23 52.42
C PRO A 215 -6.07 20.06 50.91
N GLY A 216 -6.90 19.24 50.26
CA GLY A 216 -6.76 18.84 48.85
C GLY A 216 -6.66 17.32 48.64
N ASP A 217 -6.38 16.55 49.69
CA ASP A 217 -6.38 15.08 49.63
C ASP A 217 -7.81 14.52 49.44
N SER A 218 -7.94 13.49 48.60
CA SER A 218 -9.25 12.89 48.29
C SER A 218 -9.89 12.24 49.54
N PRO A 219 -11.19 12.51 49.83
CA PRO A 219 -11.90 11.94 50.98
C PRO A 219 -11.91 10.40 51.00
N GLY A 220 -11.83 9.76 49.81
CA GLY A 220 -11.80 8.31 49.66
C GLY A 220 -10.48 7.65 50.11
N GLN A 221 -9.41 8.42 50.28
CA GLN A 221 -8.09 7.92 50.68
C GLN A 221 -7.79 8.13 52.17
N VAL A 222 -8.72 8.69 52.94
CA VAL A 222 -8.56 8.95 54.38
C VAL A 222 -8.59 7.64 55.18
N ALA A 223 -7.60 7.47 56.06
CA ALA A 223 -7.50 6.33 56.97
C ALA A 223 -8.38 6.51 58.22
N TRP A 224 -9.70 6.43 58.03
CA TRP A 224 -10.71 6.60 59.08
C TRP A 224 -10.48 5.75 60.34
N LYS A 225 -9.93 4.53 60.19
CA LYS A 225 -9.61 3.63 61.31
C LYS A 225 -8.49 4.14 62.23
N GLN A 226 -7.59 4.97 61.73
CA GLN A 226 -6.53 5.58 62.54
C GLN A 226 -7.01 6.86 63.21
N TRP A 227 -7.88 7.61 62.54
CA TRP A 227 -8.52 8.80 63.10
C TRP A 227 -9.33 8.47 64.35
N SER A 228 -10.11 7.38 64.33
CA SER A 228 -10.92 6.94 65.48
C SER A 228 -10.11 6.51 66.71
N ARG A 229 -8.80 6.26 66.57
CA ARG A 229 -7.93 5.83 67.68
C ARG A 229 -6.97 6.89 68.18
N SER A 230 -6.55 7.82 67.30
CA SER A 230 -5.46 8.77 67.59
C SER A 230 -5.85 10.23 67.43
N GLY A 231 -7.04 10.53 66.88
CA GLY A 231 -7.49 11.90 66.61
C GLY A 231 -6.76 12.61 65.46
N VAL A 232 -5.71 12.00 64.89
CA VAL A 232 -4.92 12.57 63.79
C VAL A 232 -5.44 12.05 62.45
N LEU A 233 -5.82 12.96 61.55
CA LEU A 233 -6.21 12.64 60.18
C LEU A 233 -4.98 12.25 59.35
N ALA A 234 -5.02 11.04 58.79
CA ALA A 234 -3.99 10.51 57.91
C ALA A 234 -4.60 10.03 56.57
N THR A 235 -3.86 10.23 55.48
CA THR A 235 -4.21 9.78 54.13
C THR A 235 -3.35 8.57 53.78
N LYS A 236 -3.96 7.51 53.23
CA LYS A 236 -3.26 6.32 52.71
C LYS A 236 -2.46 6.73 51.48
N GLN A 237 -1.14 6.53 51.51
CA GLN A 237 -0.30 6.66 50.33
C GLN A 237 -0.14 5.30 49.65
N PHE A 238 -0.39 5.27 48.35
CA PHE A 238 -0.12 4.13 47.48
C PHE A 238 1.08 4.49 46.60
N SER A 239 2.09 3.63 46.54
CA SER A 239 3.22 3.84 45.62
C SER A 239 2.77 3.50 44.20
N ALA A 240 2.98 4.38 43.21
CA ALA A 240 2.73 3.99 41.83
C ALA A 240 3.65 2.80 41.48
N PRO A 241 3.12 1.67 40.96
CA PRO A 241 3.97 0.54 40.61
C PRO A 241 5.04 1.02 39.61
N PRO A 242 6.29 0.51 39.72
CA PRO A 242 7.35 0.88 38.79
C PRO A 242 6.87 0.57 37.37
N ARG A 243 7.04 1.53 36.45
CA ARG A 243 6.71 1.34 35.04
C ARG A 243 7.43 0.09 34.54
N ARG A 244 6.69 -0.99 34.31
CA ARG A 244 7.25 -2.27 33.84
C ARG A 244 7.93 -2.04 32.49
N GLU A 245 9.22 -2.34 32.43
CA GLU A 245 9.99 -2.33 31.20
C GLU A 245 9.55 -3.50 30.31
N CYS A 246 8.70 -3.23 29.31
CA CYS A 246 8.25 -4.26 28.38
C CYS A 246 9.27 -4.46 27.26
N TRP A 247 9.92 -5.62 27.24
CA TRP A 247 10.82 -6.03 26.16
C TRP A 247 10.20 -7.18 25.36
N LEU A 248 10.07 -6.97 24.05
CA LEU A 248 9.71 -8.02 23.09
C LEU A 248 10.99 -8.65 22.56
N ASP A 249 11.23 -9.91 22.92
CA ASP A 249 12.45 -10.63 22.55
C ASP A 249 12.14 -11.76 21.56
N TYR A 250 12.91 -11.81 20.47
CA TYR A 250 12.81 -12.83 19.43
C TYR A 250 13.21 -14.21 19.94
N ASP A 251 14.26 -14.31 20.74
CA ASP A 251 14.78 -15.59 21.23
C ASP A 251 13.87 -16.19 22.32
N ALA A 252 13.03 -15.36 22.93
CA ALA A 252 11.98 -15.80 23.86
C ALA A 252 10.74 -16.38 23.15
N CYS A 253 10.61 -16.20 21.83
CA CYS A 253 9.51 -16.77 21.06
C CYS A 253 9.85 -18.17 20.55
N HIS A 254 8.89 -19.10 20.62
CA HIS A 254 9.05 -20.47 20.13
C HIS A 254 8.45 -20.66 18.73
N GLY A 255 8.93 -21.68 18.03
CA GLY A 255 8.47 -22.06 16.69
C GLY A 255 9.38 -21.60 15.57
N THR A 256 8.87 -21.70 14.33
CA THR A 256 9.60 -21.30 13.12
C THR A 256 9.89 -19.80 13.13
N PRO A 257 10.96 -19.34 12.43
CA PRO A 257 11.29 -17.93 12.36
C PRO A 257 10.13 -17.02 11.95
N GLU A 258 9.33 -17.46 10.98
CA GLU A 258 8.12 -16.77 10.53
C GLU A 258 7.08 -16.61 11.64
N ARG A 259 6.82 -17.71 12.37
CA ARG A 259 5.86 -17.70 13.46
C ARG A 259 6.29 -16.77 14.59
N ARG A 260 7.58 -16.74 14.92
CA ARG A 260 8.14 -15.80 15.90
C ARG A 260 7.90 -14.35 15.47
N LEU A 261 8.14 -14.02 14.21
CA LEU A 261 7.88 -12.66 13.68
C LEU A 261 6.40 -12.30 13.67
N SER A 262 5.51 -13.23 13.31
CA SER A 262 4.06 -13.04 13.40
C SER A 262 3.57 -12.80 14.83
N LEU A 263 4.13 -13.52 15.80
CA LEU A 263 3.85 -13.33 17.23
C LEU A 263 4.33 -11.97 17.72
N LEU A 264 5.57 -11.59 17.40
CA LEU A 264 6.12 -10.28 17.75
C LEU A 264 5.29 -9.16 17.12
N CYS A 265 4.89 -9.31 15.85
CA CYS A 265 4.01 -8.36 15.17
C CYS A 265 2.69 -8.18 15.92
N ALA A 266 2.04 -9.27 16.33
CA ALA A 266 0.81 -9.22 17.11
C ALA A 266 1.01 -8.49 18.46
N ARG A 267 2.10 -8.79 19.19
CA ARG A 267 2.42 -8.14 20.46
C ARG A 267 2.71 -6.65 20.31
N VAL A 268 3.45 -6.24 19.27
CA VAL A 268 3.70 -4.82 18.95
C VAL A 268 2.37 -4.08 18.74
N LEU A 269 1.45 -4.66 17.97
CA LEU A 269 0.14 -4.05 17.73
C LEU A 269 -0.70 -3.95 18.99
N THR A 270 -0.69 -4.98 19.85
CA THR A 270 -1.42 -4.97 21.13
C THR A 270 -0.88 -3.92 22.10
N LEU A 271 0.44 -3.87 22.29
CA LEU A 271 1.08 -2.88 23.19
C LEU A 271 0.89 -1.45 22.68
N HIS A 272 0.97 -1.24 21.37
CA HIS A 272 0.68 0.05 20.77
C HIS A 272 -0.78 0.49 21.01
N ARG A 273 -1.76 -0.42 20.83
CA ARG A 273 -3.18 -0.13 21.14
C ARG A 273 -3.41 0.19 22.62
N ALA A 274 -2.63 -0.42 23.51
CA ALA A 274 -2.66 -0.13 24.95
C ALA A 274 -1.94 1.19 25.31
N GLY A 275 -1.21 1.82 24.38
CA GLY A 275 -0.42 3.02 24.65
C GLY A 275 0.80 2.75 25.54
N GLU A 276 1.27 1.51 25.62
CA GLU A 276 2.38 1.11 26.49
C GLU A 276 3.74 1.35 25.82
N ARG A 277 4.76 1.57 26.66
CA ARG A 277 6.15 1.65 26.22
C ARG A 277 6.72 0.25 26.04
N PHE A 278 7.35 0.00 24.90
CA PHE A 278 7.98 -1.28 24.62
C PHE A 278 9.27 -1.13 23.82
N GLY A 279 10.21 -2.04 24.07
CA GLY A 279 11.43 -2.25 23.29
C GLY A 279 11.34 -3.54 22.47
N LEU A 280 12.13 -3.64 21.40
CA LEU A 280 12.20 -4.84 20.55
C LEU A 280 13.65 -5.31 20.45
N ARG A 281 13.88 -6.60 20.68
CA ARG A 281 15.16 -7.28 20.51
C ARG A 281 15.01 -8.32 19.41
N LEU A 282 15.78 -8.12 18.35
CA LEU A 282 15.98 -9.06 17.25
C LEU A 282 17.47 -9.43 17.23
N PRO A 283 17.83 -10.63 16.73
CA PRO A 283 19.23 -10.96 16.50
C PRO A 283 19.92 -9.88 15.64
N GLY A 284 20.92 -9.21 16.19
CA GLY A 284 21.65 -8.13 15.52
C GLY A 284 20.97 -6.75 15.51
N LEU A 285 19.80 -6.57 16.12
CA LEU A 285 19.13 -5.27 16.23
C LEU A 285 18.37 -5.13 17.56
N THR A 286 18.72 -4.10 18.33
CA THR A 286 17.99 -3.72 19.55
C THR A 286 17.36 -2.34 19.37
N LEU A 287 16.04 -2.28 19.37
CA LEU A 287 15.28 -1.04 19.43
C LEU A 287 14.99 -0.69 20.89
N ALA A 288 15.50 0.46 21.32
CA ALA A 288 15.22 1.01 22.65
C ALA A 288 13.73 1.23 22.87
N GLN A 289 13.32 1.28 24.14
CA GLN A 289 11.93 1.47 24.51
C GLN A 289 11.41 2.82 24.03
N GLY A 290 10.21 2.79 23.43
CA GLY A 290 9.51 3.98 22.98
C GLY A 290 8.01 3.76 23.02
N GLU A 291 7.25 4.79 22.65
CA GLU A 291 5.80 4.77 22.57
C GLU A 291 5.30 5.47 21.30
N GLY A 292 4.01 5.32 21.00
CA GLY A 292 3.34 5.97 19.89
C GLY A 292 3.58 5.32 18.51
N ASP A 293 3.06 5.98 17.48
CA ASP A 293 3.08 5.47 16.09
C ASP A 293 4.48 5.32 15.52
N GLY A 294 5.40 6.22 15.90
CA GLY A 294 6.80 6.16 15.45
C GLY A 294 7.53 4.93 15.98
N GLN A 295 7.25 4.50 17.22
CA GLN A 295 7.80 3.25 17.75
C GLN A 295 7.18 2.03 17.07
N ARG A 296 5.85 2.02 16.91
CA ARG A 296 5.12 0.95 16.19
C ARG A 296 5.72 0.70 14.81
N ARG A 297 5.87 1.75 14.00
CA ARG A 297 6.41 1.64 12.64
C ARG A 297 7.85 1.12 12.64
N ARG A 298 8.73 1.71 13.46
CA ARG A 298 10.14 1.25 13.55
C ARG A 298 10.24 -0.24 13.93
N ALA A 299 9.41 -0.69 14.86
CA ALA A 299 9.36 -2.10 15.25
C ALA A 299 8.85 -3.01 14.11
N LEU A 300 7.75 -2.64 13.43
CA LEU A 300 7.21 -3.42 12.32
C LEU A 300 8.14 -3.43 11.10
N ASP A 301 8.81 -2.31 10.81
CA ASP A 301 9.80 -2.19 9.73
C ASP A 301 11.01 -3.09 10.01
N ALA A 302 11.49 -3.12 11.25
CA ALA A 302 12.55 -4.02 11.68
C ALA A 302 12.15 -5.49 11.51
N LEU A 303 10.93 -5.87 11.91
CA LEU A 303 10.41 -7.23 11.74
C LEU A 303 10.27 -7.62 10.26
N ALA A 304 9.90 -6.68 9.39
CA ALA A 304 9.77 -6.92 7.96
C ALA A 304 11.12 -7.09 7.25
N ARG A 305 12.14 -6.33 7.67
CA ARG A 305 13.49 -6.37 7.10
C ARG A 305 14.35 -7.50 7.69
N PHE A 306 13.93 -8.12 8.79
CA PHE A 306 14.67 -9.18 9.45
C PHE A 306 14.69 -10.47 8.61
N ALA A 307 15.89 -10.84 8.14
CA ALA A 307 16.17 -12.13 7.55
C ALA A 307 16.66 -13.09 8.64
N PRO A 308 16.00 -14.25 8.84
CA PRO A 308 16.45 -15.20 9.84
C PRO A 308 17.82 -15.78 9.47
N PRO A 309 18.67 -16.11 10.47
CA PRO A 309 19.97 -16.72 10.23
C PRO A 309 19.80 -18.05 9.48
N THR A 310 20.73 -18.34 8.55
CA THR A 310 20.64 -19.37 7.49
C THR A 310 20.57 -20.83 7.97
N GLY A 311 20.25 -21.10 9.24
CA GLY A 311 20.14 -22.44 9.84
C GLY A 311 18.77 -22.82 10.41
N GLU A 312 17.81 -21.90 10.52
CA GLU A 312 16.51 -22.15 11.17
C GLU A 312 15.33 -22.42 10.21
N GLY A 313 15.58 -22.49 8.89
CA GLY A 313 14.55 -22.57 7.84
C GLY A 313 14.10 -23.98 7.42
N ALA A 314 14.62 -25.04 8.04
CA ALA A 314 14.28 -26.43 7.71
C ALA A 314 13.76 -27.16 8.95
N GLY A 315 12.44 -27.16 9.14
CA GLY A 315 11.74 -27.86 10.21
C GLY A 315 10.24 -27.79 10.04
#